data_AF-A0A392UW95-F1
#
_entry.id   AF-A0A392UW95-F1
#
_cell.length_a   1.000
_cell.length_b   1.000
_cell.length_c   1.000
_cell.angle_alpha   90.00
_cell.angle_beta   90.00
_cell.angle_gamma   90.00
#
_symmetry.space_group_name_H-M   'P 1'
#
loop_
_entity.id
_entity.type
_entity.pdbx_description
1 polymer ?
#
loop_
_entity_poly.entity_id
_entity_poly.type
_entity_poly.pdbx_seq_one_letter_code
_entity_poly.pdbx_strand_id
1 'polypeptide(L)' 'ELVEATKEIPRQIPDSDFELVPLGEDPSRGVKIDTRLPDLARKQLKACLRENAELFAWSAAEMPGLDPEVVCHQL' A
#
# COMPACT_ATOMS: atom_id res chain seq x y z
N GLU A 1 -5.06 17.90 -23.27
CA GLU A 1 -3.89 17.35 -22.57
C GLU A 1 -4.04 17.69 -21.09
N LEU A 2 -4.30 16.68 -20.25
CA LEU A 2 -4.29 16.81 -18.78
C LEU A 2 -3.95 15.42 -18.24
N VAL A 3 -2.70 15.02 -18.48
CA VAL A 3 -2.08 13.85 -17.86
C VAL A 3 -1.36 14.36 -16.62
N GLU A 4 -2.12 14.67 -15.57
CA GLU A 4 -1.53 14.92 -14.24
C GLU A 4 -2.47 14.32 -13.19
N ALA A 5 -2.29 13.03 -12.90
CA ALA A 5 -2.76 12.44 -11.65
C ALA A 5 -2.07 11.08 -11.36
N THR A 6 -0.78 10.96 -11.66
CA THR A 6 0.04 9.84 -11.16
C THR A 6 1.32 10.41 -10.56
N LYS A 7 1.21 11.43 -9.72
CA LYS A 7 2.33 11.88 -8.90
C LYS A 7 2.34 10.99 -7.67
N GLU A 8 2.93 9.80 -7.80
CA GLU A 8 3.20 8.95 -6.65
C GLU A 8 4.07 9.78 -5.69
N ILE A 9 3.50 10.22 -4.57
CA ILE A 9 4.27 10.90 -3.53
C ILE A 9 5.19 9.82 -2.95
N PRO A 10 6.52 9.88 -3.19
CA PRO A 10 7.40 8.84 -2.71
C PRO A 10 7.43 8.98 -1.18
N ARG A 11 6.72 8.08 -0.49
CA ARG A 11 6.90 7.92 0.95
C ARG A 11 8.37 7.61 1.16
N GLN A 12 9.07 8.42 1.97
CA GLN A 12 10.45 8.12 2.36
C GLN A 12 10.41 6.85 3.21
N ILE A 13 10.62 5.72 2.55
CA ILE A 13 10.81 4.44 3.22
C ILE A 13 12.32 4.37 3.49
N PRO A 14 12.77 4.19 4.75
CA PRO A 14 14.19 4.01 5.03
C PRO A 14 14.76 2.87 4.19
N ASP A 15 16.02 2.97 3.76
CA ASP A 15 16.74 1.92 3.03
C ASP A 15 16.66 0.61 3.80
N SER A 16 15.71 -0.22 3.42
CA SER A 16 15.37 -1.45 4.11
C SER A 16 14.96 -2.45 3.06
N ASP A 17 15.33 -3.69 3.28
CA ASP A 17 15.01 -4.77 2.35
C ASP A 17 13.55 -5.18 2.53
N PHE A 18 12.76 -5.02 1.48
CA PHE A 18 11.35 -5.38 1.46
C PHE A 18 11.08 -6.48 0.44
N GLU A 19 10.11 -7.33 0.76
CA GLU A 19 9.47 -8.20 -0.24
C GLU A 19 8.14 -7.59 -0.68
N LEU A 20 7.86 -7.63 -1.99
CA LEU A 20 6.55 -7.28 -2.53
C LEU A 20 5.63 -8.50 -2.43
N VAL A 21 4.51 -8.35 -1.73
CA VAL A 21 3.51 -9.40 -1.54
C VAL A 21 2.22 -9.03 -2.27
N PRO A 22 1.79 -9.79 -3.29
CA PRO A 22 0.50 -9.56 -3.93
C PRO A 22 -0.64 -9.95 -2.99
N LEU A 23 -1.69 -9.12 -2.96
CA LEU A 23 -2.91 -9.34 -2.15
C LEU A 23 -4.15 -9.52 -3.06
N GLY A 24 -4.05 -10.36 -4.09
CA GLY A 24 -5.16 -10.64 -5.00
C GLY A 24 -4.67 -11.03 -6.39
N GLU A 25 -5.58 -11.01 -7.37
CA GLU A 25 -5.26 -11.27 -8.78
C GLU A 25 -4.66 -10.05 -9.49
N ASP A 26 -5.01 -8.85 -9.04
CA ASP A 26 -4.50 -7.59 -9.62
C ASP A 26 -3.03 -7.36 -9.20
N PRO A 27 -2.08 -7.34 -10.15
CA PRO A 27 -0.66 -7.14 -9.86
C PRO A 27 -0.35 -5.74 -9.28
N SER A 28 -1.25 -4.76 -9.42
CA SER A 28 -1.11 -3.44 -8.80
C SER A 28 -1.46 -3.44 -7.31
N ARG A 29 -2.19 -4.45 -6.82
CA ARG A 29 -2.64 -4.58 -5.43
C ARG A 29 -1.63 -5.34 -4.57
N GLY A 30 -0.45 -4.74 -4.41
CA GLY A 30 0.67 -5.32 -3.65
C GLY A 30 1.08 -4.48 -2.43
N VAL A 31 1.67 -5.15 -1.43
CA VAL A 31 2.22 -4.51 -0.22
C VAL A 31 3.71 -4.84 -0.07
N LYS A 32 4.50 -3.87 0.39
CA LYS A 32 5.91 -4.08 0.76
C LYS A 32 6.00 -4.48 2.23
N ILE A 33 6.60 -5.63 2.52
CA ILE A 33 6.79 -6.12 3.89
C ILE A 33 8.29 -6.21 4.19
N ASP A 34 8.73 -5.68 5.34
CA ASP A 34 10.14 -5.69 5.75
C ASP A 34 10.61 -7.13 5.96
N THR A 35 11.69 -7.50 5.28
CA THR A 35 12.26 -8.86 5.34
C THR A 35 12.89 -9.17 6.70
N ARG A 36 13.22 -8.14 7.50
CA ARG A 36 13.79 -8.27 8.85
C ARG A 36 12.77 -8.63 9.92
N LEU A 37 11.47 -8.67 9.58
CA LEU A 37 10.44 -9.16 10.50
C LEU A 37 10.67 -10.63 10.84
N PRO A 38 10.46 -11.05 12.12
CA PRO A 38 10.50 -12.46 12.48
C PRO A 38 9.57 -13.30 11.61
N ASP A 39 10.00 -14.51 11.23
CA ASP A 39 9.28 -15.34 10.25
C ASP A 39 7.82 -15.59 10.61
N LEU A 40 7.53 -15.83 11.89
CA LEU A 40 6.15 -16.04 12.36
C LEU A 40 5.31 -14.78 12.17
N ALA A 41 5.83 -13.62 12.59
CA ALA A 41 5.15 -12.34 12.44
C ALA A 41 4.93 -12.00 10.96
N ARG A 42 5.94 -12.24 10.11
CA ARG A 42 5.85 -12.03 8.67
C ARG A 42 4.78 -12.91 8.01
N LYS A 43 4.69 -14.19 8.40
CA LYS A 43 3.64 -15.11 7.92
C LYS A 43 2.25 -14.70 8.38
N GLN A 44 2.08 -14.35 9.66
CA GLN A 44 0.80 -13.91 10.21
C GLN A 44 0.33 -12.60 9.56
N LEU A 45 1.24 -11.65 9.36
CA LEU A 45 0.94 -10.40 8.67
C LEU A 45 0.46 -10.65 7.23
N LYS A 46 1.17 -11.50 6.46
CA LYS A 46 0.74 -11.87 5.10
C LYS A 46 -0.64 -12.50 5.07
N ALA A 47 -0.97 -13.38 6.00
CA ALA A 47 -2.28 -14.02 6.08
C ALA A 47 -3.37 -12.98 6.37
N CYS A 48 -3.18 -12.18 7.42
CA CYS A 48 -4.11 -11.11 7.80
C CYS A 48 -4.37 -10.13 6.64
N LEU A 49 -3.31 -9.67 5.96
CA LEU A 49 -3.45 -8.74 4.85
C LEU A 49 -4.21 -9.35 3.67
N ARG A 50 -3.99 -10.63 3.36
CA ARG A 50 -4.72 -11.33 2.28
C ARG A 50 -6.19 -11.55 2.61
N GLU A 51 -6.50 -11.93 3.85
CA GLU A 51 -7.88 -12.11 4.33
C GLU A 51 -8.70 -10.81 4.26
N ASN A 52 -8.02 -9.66 4.30
CA ASN A 52 -8.64 -8.34 4.31
C ASN A 52 -8.35 -7.55 3.02
N ALA A 53 -7.93 -8.20 1.93
CA ALA A 53 -7.51 -7.53 0.69
C ALA A 53 -8.57 -6.58 0.11
N GLU A 54 -9.84 -6.97 0.21
CA GLU A 54 -10.99 -6.18 -0.28
C GLU A 54 -11.37 -4.99 0.63
N LEU A 55 -10.79 -4.91 1.84
CA LEU A 55 -11.05 -3.81 2.78
C LEU A 55 -10.11 -2.61 2.55
N PHE A 56 -9.05 -2.78 1.76
CA PHE A 56 -8.11 -1.70 1.47
C PHE A 56 -8.61 -0.83 0.32
N ALA A 57 -8.46 0.49 0.49
CA ALA A 57 -8.47 1.41 -0.63
C ALA A 57 -7.07 1.41 -1.28
N TRP A 58 -6.99 0.83 -2.46
CA TRP A 58 -5.82 0.73 -3.33
C TRP A 58 -5.55 2.02 -4.10
N SER A 59 -6.54 2.93 -4.15
CA SER A 59 -6.37 4.28 -4.68
C SER A 59 -7.14 5.31 -3.86
N ALA A 60 -6.76 6.58 -3.96
CA ALA A 60 -7.49 7.68 -3.32
C ALA A 60 -8.97 7.75 -3.77
N ALA A 61 -9.25 7.33 -5.01
CA ALA A 61 -10.61 7.32 -5.55
C ALA A 61 -11.54 6.30 -4.86
N GLU A 62 -10.97 5.26 -4.24
CA GLU A 62 -11.73 4.26 -3.48
C GLU A 62 -12.10 4.73 -2.06
N MET A 63 -11.68 5.95 -1.65
CA MET A 63 -12.08 6.58 -0.39
C MET A 63 -13.00 7.79 -0.62
N PRO A 64 -14.29 7.56 -0.95
CA PRO A 64 -15.24 8.66 -1.16
C PRO A 64 -15.53 9.40 0.14
N GLY A 65 -15.56 10.74 0.09
CA GLY A 65 -15.88 11.60 1.24
C GLY A 65 -14.66 12.11 2.01
N LEU A 66 -13.46 11.73 1.60
CA LEU A 66 -12.22 12.35 2.07
C LEU A 66 -11.72 13.37 1.06
N ASP A 67 -11.49 14.60 1.50
CA ASP A 67 -10.92 15.65 0.66
C ASP A 67 -9.46 15.29 0.30
N PRO A 68 -9.12 15.14 -1.01
CA PRO A 68 -7.77 14.82 -1.45
C PRO A 68 -6.69 15.76 -0.91
N GLU A 69 -7.03 17.03 -0.66
CA GLU A 69 -6.11 18.02 -0.08
C GLU A 69 -5.84 17.78 1.41
N VAL A 70 -6.74 17.04 2.10
CA VAL A 70 -6.65 16.73 3.53
C VAL A 70 -6.07 15.34 3.80
N VAL A 71 -6.37 14.33 2.95
CA VAL A 71 -5.78 12.98 3.12
C VAL A 71 -4.31 12.91 2.74
N CYS A 72 -3.87 13.78 1.82
CA CYS A 72 -2.47 13.88 1.47
C CYS A 72 -1.76 14.73 2.53
N HIS A 73 -1.21 14.09 3.57
CA HIS A 73 -0.22 14.77 4.40
C HIS A 73 0.99 15.08 3.52
N GLN A 74 1.19 16.35 3.21
CA GLN A 74 2.47 16.83 2.68
C GLN A 74 3.47 16.77 3.83
N LEU A 75 4.35 15.76 3.80
CA LEU A 75 5.52 15.68 4.68
C LEU A 75 6.61 16.62 4.18
#